data_AF-A0AA37LXQ2-F1
#
_entry.id   AF-A0AA37LXQ2-F1
#
_cell.length_a   1.000
_cell.length_b   1.000
_cell.length_c   1.000
_cell.angle_alpha   90.00
_cell.angle_beta   90.00
_cell.angle_gamma   90.00
#
_symmetry.space_group_name_H-M   'P 1'
#
loop_
_entity.id
_entity.type
_entity.pdbx_description
1 polymer ?
#
loop_
_entity_poly.entity_id
_entity_poly.type
_entity_poly.pdbx_seq_one_letter_code
_entity_poly.pdbx_strand_id
1 'polypeptide(L)'
;MPKRCPACQQNTPEAPSKKLEARQGFWDEVILKETITEPETWEEGEYDWWEKMRRVAKTYGPGLHIDSKYRMDSSSSWTPLSNAPHGGGAGPVWGCAIVVAFSPRGVYANHLWEIPNFSIPPEEEEYFNVHGGYSEDYYFKQNIEMFLQQGSVAFPFQEQYPALAPMVDAGGPLHPKDFRFFRTIVFVPTHDNGEMFYKRDNRRIINLLSDNINIDKKYITIYGYRPRFDLGKDFDYDFGRATPPPRIRASNPWDGLFSWLYTPKGPSGQRELVVRYEKNIIHREAWCGDGRAIPDALHPTSISGRTQTTLPLLYSSGKKMLLAEGSSYAALATQKPSAATIVRPRLHPS
;
A
#
# COMPACT_ATOMS: atom_id res chain seq x y z
N MET A 1 32.79 8.47 8.47
CA MET A 1 32.22 7.18 8.90
C MET A 1 30.80 7.41 9.40
N PRO A 2 29.78 6.65 8.95
CA PRO A 2 28.43 6.82 9.48
C PRO A 2 28.45 6.44 10.95
N LYS A 3 27.98 7.32 11.83
CA LYS A 3 27.93 7.09 13.27
C LYS A 3 27.01 5.90 13.54
N ARG A 4 27.59 4.78 13.98
CA ARG A 4 26.86 3.59 14.48
C ARG A 4 25.86 4.05 15.55
N CYS A 5 24.62 3.59 15.48
CA CYS A 5 23.58 4.00 16.43
C CYS A 5 23.69 3.25 17.76
N PRO A 6 24.00 3.93 18.89
CA PRO A 6 24.15 3.27 20.19
C PRO A 6 22.82 2.70 20.72
N ALA A 7 21.69 3.32 20.34
CA ALA A 7 20.35 2.91 20.79
C ALA A 7 19.90 1.55 20.24
N CYS A 8 20.48 1.09 19.12
CA CYS A 8 20.19 -0.23 18.55
C CYS A 8 21.13 -1.32 19.11
N GLN A 9 22.11 -0.94 19.95
CA GLN A 9 23.00 -1.86 20.66
C GLN A 9 22.48 -2.22 22.05
N GLN A 10 21.46 -1.52 22.57
CA GLN A 10 20.82 -1.92 23.81
C GLN A 10 20.08 -3.23 23.56
N ASN A 11 20.54 -4.29 24.24
CA ASN A 11 19.88 -5.58 24.40
C ASN A 11 18.48 -5.38 24.98
N THR A 12 17.57 -4.88 24.16
CA THR A 12 16.15 -5.14 24.32
C THR A 12 16.02 -6.65 24.17
N PRO A 13 15.28 -7.38 25.03
CA PRO A 13 15.27 -8.83 24.98
C PRO A 13 15.11 -9.28 23.54
N GLU A 14 16.10 -10.00 23.02
CA GLU A 14 15.99 -10.61 21.71
C GLU A 14 14.64 -11.32 21.70
N ALA A 15 13.87 -11.16 20.62
CA ALA A 15 12.82 -12.15 20.40
C ALA A 15 13.54 -13.50 20.51
N PRO A 16 13.15 -14.39 21.45
CA PRO A 16 13.92 -15.61 21.70
C PRO A 16 14.16 -16.28 20.35
N SER A 17 15.37 -16.77 20.06
CA SER A 17 15.73 -17.30 18.72
C SER A 17 14.64 -18.21 18.13
N LYS A 18 13.97 -18.97 19.01
CA LYS A 18 12.77 -19.77 18.75
C LYS A 18 11.61 -19.03 18.05
N LYS A 19 11.39 -17.73 18.24
CA LYS A 19 10.36 -16.91 17.56
C LYS A 19 10.75 -16.54 16.13
N LEU A 20 12.05 -16.37 15.84
CA LEU A 20 12.57 -16.18 14.48
C LEU A 20 12.58 -17.52 13.73
N GLU A 21 13.10 -18.57 14.37
CA GLU A 21 13.08 -19.94 13.86
C GLU A 21 11.65 -20.47 13.63
N ALA A 22 10.70 -20.16 14.52
CA ALA A 22 9.28 -20.53 14.34
C ALA A 22 8.58 -19.75 13.22
N ARG A 23 9.06 -18.54 12.88
CA ARG A 23 8.55 -17.76 11.74
C ARG A 23 9.08 -18.30 10.41
N GLN A 24 10.37 -18.64 10.36
CA GLN A 24 11.05 -19.27 9.22
C GLN A 24 10.52 -20.68 8.86
N GLY A 25 9.43 -21.16 9.46
CA GLY A 25 8.77 -22.41 9.10
C GLY A 25 8.19 -22.42 7.67
N PHE A 26 7.99 -21.26 7.05
CA PHE A 26 7.62 -21.13 5.64
C PHE A 26 8.84 -20.77 4.78
N TRP A 27 9.11 -21.58 3.74
CA TRP A 27 10.21 -21.37 2.77
C TRP A 27 10.23 -19.98 2.14
N ASP A 28 9.09 -19.28 2.11
CA ASP A 28 8.96 -17.95 1.53
C ASP A 28 9.46 -16.81 2.43
N GLU A 29 9.57 -17.04 3.74
CA GLU A 29 10.06 -16.04 4.69
C GLU A 29 11.59 -15.91 4.67
N VAL A 30 12.28 -16.68 3.84
CA VAL A 30 13.75 -16.61 3.65
C VAL A 30 14.21 -15.24 3.16
N ILE A 31 13.33 -14.43 2.54
CA ILE A 31 13.63 -13.04 2.17
C ILE A 31 13.60 -12.08 3.37
N LEU A 32 12.98 -12.48 4.50
CA LEU A 32 12.89 -11.71 5.73
C LEU A 32 14.14 -11.93 6.58
N LYS A 33 15.20 -11.16 6.27
CA LYS A 33 16.49 -11.26 6.96
C LYS A 33 16.76 -10.05 7.85
N GLU A 34 17.77 -10.19 8.72
CA GLU A 34 18.29 -9.10 9.55
C GLU A 34 18.85 -7.93 8.71
N THR A 35 18.99 -8.07 7.40
CA THR A 35 19.25 -6.95 6.49
C THR A 35 18.25 -7.00 5.34
N ILE A 36 17.97 -5.85 4.72
CA ILE A 36 17.08 -5.80 3.55
C ILE A 36 17.67 -6.70 2.47
N THR A 37 16.87 -7.67 2.03
CA THR A 37 17.14 -8.43 0.80
C THR A 37 16.65 -7.60 -0.39
N GLU A 38 17.43 -7.58 -1.46
CA GLU A 38 17.12 -6.85 -2.69
C GLU A 38 16.85 -7.88 -3.81
N PRO A 39 15.81 -7.67 -4.64
CA PRO A 39 15.49 -8.59 -5.74
C PRO A 39 16.65 -8.76 -6.73
N GLU A 40 17.38 -7.69 -7.03
CA GLU A 40 18.44 -7.67 -8.05
C GLU A 40 19.68 -8.49 -7.64
N THR A 41 19.87 -8.71 -6.34
CA THR A 41 21.03 -9.43 -5.79
C THR A 41 20.65 -10.76 -5.15
N TRP A 42 19.42 -11.24 -5.36
CA TRP A 42 18.96 -12.52 -4.83
C TRP A 42 19.64 -13.69 -5.54
N GLU A 43 20.14 -14.66 -4.78
CA GLU A 43 20.97 -15.76 -5.28
C GLU A 43 20.22 -16.63 -6.31
N GLU A 44 18.95 -16.92 -6.04
CA GLU A 44 18.06 -17.68 -6.92
C GLU A 44 17.41 -16.82 -8.01
N GLY A 45 17.80 -15.54 -8.10
CA GLY A 45 17.39 -14.59 -9.12
C GLY A 45 16.15 -13.75 -8.75
N GLU A 46 16.04 -12.58 -9.39
CA GLU A 46 14.98 -11.59 -9.12
C GLU A 46 13.56 -12.18 -9.15
N TYR A 47 13.28 -13.05 -10.12
CA TYR A 47 11.95 -13.64 -10.26
C TYR A 47 11.56 -14.47 -9.03
N ASP A 48 12.47 -15.28 -8.49
CA ASP A 48 12.23 -16.09 -7.30
C ASP A 48 12.00 -15.22 -6.06
N TRP A 49 12.76 -14.12 -5.92
CA TRP A 49 12.56 -13.16 -4.84
C TRP A 49 11.14 -12.57 -4.87
N TRP A 50 10.66 -12.16 -6.05
CA TRP A 50 9.32 -11.59 -6.20
C TRP A 50 8.21 -12.61 -5.96
N GLU A 51 8.40 -13.88 -6.33
CA GLU A 51 7.48 -14.97 -5.98
C GLU A 51 7.33 -15.10 -4.47
N LYS A 52 8.45 -15.09 -3.74
CA LYS A 52 8.48 -15.14 -2.28
C LYS A 52 7.84 -13.89 -1.67
N MET A 53 8.16 -12.71 -2.19
CA MET A 53 7.57 -11.44 -1.72
C MET A 53 6.06 -11.39 -1.93
N ARG A 54 5.56 -11.90 -3.06
CA ARG A 54 4.11 -12.00 -3.30
C ARG A 54 3.45 -12.95 -2.28
N ARG A 55 4.10 -14.05 -1.92
CA ARG A 55 3.59 -14.97 -0.88
C ARG A 55 3.65 -14.35 0.51
N VAL A 56 4.72 -13.63 0.86
CA VAL A 56 4.79 -12.81 2.08
C VAL A 56 3.66 -11.77 2.11
N ALA A 57 3.41 -11.05 1.03
CA ALA A 57 2.31 -10.09 0.93
C ALA A 57 0.93 -10.75 1.05
N LYS A 58 0.75 -11.96 0.50
CA LYS A 58 -0.48 -12.74 0.68
C LYS A 58 -0.69 -13.16 2.14
N THR A 59 0.37 -13.58 2.83
CA THR A 59 0.32 -14.07 4.21
C THR A 59 0.15 -12.95 5.23
N TYR A 60 0.84 -11.83 5.05
CA TYR A 60 0.94 -10.75 6.04
C TYR A 60 0.24 -9.45 5.63
N GLY A 61 -0.28 -9.40 4.40
CA GLY A 61 -1.07 -8.30 3.89
C GLY A 61 -2.54 -8.37 4.31
N PRO A 62 -3.38 -7.50 3.73
CA PRO A 62 -4.79 -7.43 4.06
C PRO A 62 -5.60 -8.64 3.57
N GLY A 63 -5.01 -9.52 2.75
CA GLY A 63 -5.74 -10.61 2.08
C GLY A 63 -6.77 -10.09 1.08
N LEU A 64 -7.57 -11.01 0.52
CA LEU A 64 -8.71 -10.66 -0.33
C LEU A 64 -9.99 -11.05 0.41
N HIS A 65 -10.85 -10.07 0.66
CA HIS A 65 -12.19 -10.31 1.18
C HIS A 65 -13.18 -10.19 0.02
N ILE A 66 -13.45 -11.32 -0.64
CA ILE A 66 -14.34 -11.45 -1.80
C ILE A 66 -15.53 -12.33 -1.38
N ASP A 67 -16.70 -12.11 -1.95
CA ASP A 67 -17.91 -12.92 -1.72
C ASP A 67 -18.40 -12.89 -0.26
N SER A 68 -18.10 -11.81 0.46
CA SER A 68 -18.69 -11.58 1.78
C SER A 68 -20.20 -11.74 1.68
N LYS A 69 -20.79 -12.61 2.52
CA LYS A 69 -22.27 -12.72 2.63
C LYS A 69 -22.94 -11.36 2.92
N TYR A 70 -22.16 -10.41 3.45
CA TYR A 70 -22.56 -9.04 3.80
C TYR A 70 -22.00 -7.98 2.82
N ARG A 71 -21.34 -8.41 1.74
CA ARG A 71 -20.84 -7.61 0.59
C ARG A 71 -19.87 -6.47 0.96
N MET A 72 -19.01 -6.73 1.93
CA MET A 72 -17.93 -5.81 2.28
C MET A 72 -16.63 -6.19 1.60
N ASP A 73 -16.47 -5.78 0.34
CA ASP A 73 -15.27 -6.10 -0.43
C ASP A 73 -14.16 -5.08 -0.11
N SER A 74 -13.69 -5.08 1.14
CA SER A 74 -12.52 -4.32 1.58
C SER A 74 -11.86 -5.03 2.77
N SER A 75 -10.53 -5.06 2.74
CA SER A 75 -9.73 -5.77 3.74
C SER A 75 -8.54 -4.91 4.17
N SER A 76 -8.02 -5.14 5.38
CA SER A 76 -6.88 -4.37 5.88
C SER A 76 -6.00 -5.20 6.82
N SER A 77 -4.75 -4.78 6.97
CA SER A 77 -3.83 -5.34 7.96
C SER A 77 -3.10 -4.22 8.69
N TRP A 78 -2.74 -4.51 9.93
CA TRP A 78 -1.84 -3.70 10.74
C TRP A 78 -0.70 -4.58 11.24
N THR A 79 0.52 -4.14 10.96
CA THR A 79 1.70 -4.89 11.33
C THR A 79 2.64 -4.02 12.15
N PRO A 80 2.78 -4.26 13.47
CA PRO A 80 3.72 -3.51 14.29
C PRO A 80 5.17 -3.88 13.96
N LEU A 81 6.02 -2.88 13.77
CA LEU A 81 7.46 -3.08 13.61
C LEU A 81 8.10 -3.34 14.97
N SER A 82 8.89 -4.40 15.05
CA SER A 82 9.48 -4.89 16.31
C SER A 82 10.96 -5.22 16.14
N ASN A 83 11.53 -6.05 17.01
CA ASN A 83 12.94 -6.45 16.96
C ASN A 83 13.19 -7.69 16.08
N ALA A 84 12.26 -8.01 15.17
CA ALA A 84 12.41 -9.07 14.19
C ALA A 84 12.14 -8.53 12.78
N PRO A 85 12.83 -9.03 11.74
CA PRO A 85 12.51 -8.73 10.36
C PRO A 85 11.06 -9.04 10.05
N HIS A 86 10.49 -8.27 9.14
CA HIS A 86 9.13 -8.47 8.72
C HIS A 86 8.90 -7.93 7.32
N GLY A 87 7.81 -8.36 6.71
CA GLY A 87 7.38 -7.86 5.42
C GLY A 87 5.89 -8.04 5.24
N GLY A 88 5.37 -7.43 4.20
CA GLY A 88 3.98 -7.55 3.83
C GLY A 88 3.73 -6.81 2.53
N GLY A 89 2.46 -6.56 2.25
CA GLY A 89 2.07 -5.91 1.01
C GLY A 89 0.57 -5.95 0.82
N ALA A 90 0.14 -5.60 -0.38
CA ALA A 90 -1.25 -5.67 -0.81
C ALA A 90 -1.26 -5.89 -2.33
N GLY A 91 -2.31 -6.56 -2.80
CA GLY A 91 -2.47 -6.89 -4.21
C GLY A 91 -2.12 -8.34 -4.56
N PRO A 92 -1.96 -8.66 -5.85
CA PRO A 92 -1.88 -7.71 -6.97
C PRO A 92 -3.14 -6.87 -7.18
N VAL A 93 -2.98 -5.60 -7.57
CA VAL A 93 -4.10 -4.69 -7.88
C VAL A 93 -4.20 -4.40 -9.38
N TRP A 94 -5.43 -4.50 -9.88
CA TRP A 94 -5.78 -4.22 -11.27
C TRP A 94 -6.60 -2.93 -11.38
N GLY A 95 -7.79 -2.86 -10.78
CA GLY A 95 -8.64 -1.67 -10.71
C GLY A 95 -8.78 -1.07 -9.31
N CYS A 96 -8.32 -1.77 -8.29
CA CYS A 96 -8.53 -1.46 -6.87
C CYS A 96 -7.81 -0.19 -6.42
N ALA A 97 -8.20 0.37 -5.28
CA ALA A 97 -7.39 1.36 -4.57
C ALA A 97 -6.66 0.70 -3.39
N ILE A 98 -5.47 1.21 -3.05
CA ILE A 98 -4.76 0.85 -1.83
C ILE A 98 -4.44 2.13 -1.06
N VAL A 99 -4.73 2.14 0.23
CA VAL A 99 -4.27 3.13 1.21
C VAL A 99 -3.28 2.43 2.14
N VAL A 100 -2.06 2.95 2.17
CA VAL A 100 -1.02 2.49 3.09
C VAL A 100 -0.63 3.66 3.96
N ALA A 101 -0.49 3.43 5.26
CA ALA A 101 0.04 4.41 6.19
C ALA A 101 1.13 3.76 7.05
N PHE A 102 2.26 4.43 7.23
CA PHE A 102 3.38 3.85 7.96
C PHE A 102 4.17 4.89 8.75
N SER A 103 4.75 4.41 9.85
CA SER A 103 5.60 5.13 10.79
C SER A 103 6.67 4.16 11.34
N PRO A 104 7.61 4.62 12.18
CA PRO A 104 8.50 3.75 12.94
C PRO A 104 7.83 2.62 13.73
N ARG A 105 6.52 2.73 14.02
CA ARG A 105 5.78 1.76 14.84
C ARG A 105 5.18 0.62 14.03
N GLY A 106 4.96 0.78 12.74
CA GLY A 106 4.14 -0.16 11.99
C GLY A 106 3.76 0.29 10.60
N VAL A 107 3.17 -0.65 9.87
CA VAL A 107 2.58 -0.45 8.56
C VAL A 107 1.11 -0.87 8.63
N TYR A 108 0.23 0.06 8.28
CA TYR A 108 -1.14 -0.21 7.90
C TYR A 108 -1.21 -0.32 6.39
N ALA A 109 -1.89 -1.34 5.88
CA ALA A 109 -2.20 -1.48 4.46
C ALA A 109 -3.64 -1.98 4.30
N ASN A 110 -4.31 -1.58 3.23
CA ASN A 110 -5.61 -2.11 2.89
C ASN A 110 -5.68 -2.54 1.42
N HIS A 111 -6.80 -3.16 1.07
CA HIS A 111 -7.21 -3.42 -0.30
C HIS A 111 -8.66 -2.96 -0.42
N LEU A 112 -8.90 -1.92 -1.21
CA LEU A 112 -10.22 -1.35 -1.45
C LEU A 112 -10.65 -1.72 -2.86
N TRP A 113 -11.62 -2.63 -2.97
CA TRP A 113 -12.10 -3.10 -4.26
C TRP A 113 -12.80 -1.99 -5.03
N GLU A 114 -12.64 -2.00 -6.35
CA GLU A 114 -13.36 -1.11 -7.25
C GLU A 114 -14.82 -1.52 -7.45
N ILE A 115 -15.09 -2.83 -7.38
CA ILE A 115 -16.43 -3.40 -7.45
C ILE A 115 -16.73 -4.05 -6.09
N PRO A 116 -17.86 -3.73 -5.44
CA PRO A 116 -18.94 -2.84 -5.89
C PRO A 116 -18.73 -1.35 -5.51
N ASN A 117 -17.57 -0.96 -4.99
CA ASN A 117 -17.44 0.29 -4.22
C ASN A 117 -17.31 1.57 -5.05
N PHE A 118 -16.79 1.50 -6.27
CA PHE A 118 -16.57 2.66 -7.15
C PHE A 118 -17.54 2.67 -8.33
N SER A 119 -17.68 1.53 -9.01
CA SER A 119 -18.63 1.32 -10.09
C SER A 119 -18.82 -0.17 -10.29
N ILE A 120 -20.01 -0.61 -10.69
CA ILE A 120 -20.22 -1.97 -11.18
C ILE A 120 -20.58 -1.95 -12.68
N PRO A 121 -19.81 -2.65 -13.54
CA PRO A 121 -20.22 -2.86 -14.92
C PRO A 121 -21.55 -3.64 -14.97
N PRO A 122 -22.49 -3.33 -15.88
CA PRO A 122 -23.75 -4.06 -16.00
C PRO A 122 -23.58 -5.58 -16.13
N GLU A 123 -22.52 -6.02 -16.79
CA GLU A 123 -22.15 -7.42 -16.94
C GLU A 123 -21.71 -8.13 -15.64
N GLU A 124 -21.32 -7.37 -14.61
CA GLU A 124 -20.91 -7.91 -13.31
C GLU A 124 -22.02 -7.82 -12.25
N GLU A 125 -23.15 -7.15 -12.52
CA GLU A 125 -24.28 -6.99 -11.59
C GLU A 125 -24.83 -8.33 -11.08
N GLU A 126 -24.98 -9.32 -11.97
CA GLU A 126 -25.46 -10.65 -11.62
C GLU A 126 -24.44 -11.39 -10.74
N TYR A 127 -23.15 -11.28 -11.06
CA TYR A 127 -22.08 -11.96 -10.33
C TYR A 127 -21.97 -11.45 -8.88
N PHE A 128 -22.01 -10.13 -8.69
CA PHE A 128 -22.01 -9.54 -7.34
C PHE A 128 -23.40 -9.52 -6.69
N ASN A 129 -24.41 -10.13 -7.35
CA ASN A 129 -25.78 -10.26 -6.88
C ASN A 129 -26.42 -8.88 -6.55
N VAL A 130 -26.01 -7.82 -7.24
CA VAL A 130 -26.44 -6.43 -7.02
C VAL A 130 -27.70 -6.15 -7.84
N HIS A 131 -28.73 -6.97 -7.67
CA HIS A 131 -29.98 -6.81 -8.40
C HIS A 131 -30.78 -5.59 -7.91
N GLY A 132 -31.26 -4.77 -8.85
CA GLY A 132 -32.36 -3.81 -8.67
C GLY A 132 -32.29 -2.98 -7.39
N GLY A 133 -31.32 -2.08 -7.28
CA GLY A 133 -31.13 -1.24 -6.09
C GLY A 133 -29.67 -0.87 -5.77
N TYR A 134 -28.73 -1.12 -6.68
CA TYR A 134 -27.34 -0.70 -6.52
C TYR A 134 -27.23 0.81 -6.29
N SER A 135 -26.45 1.18 -5.28
CA SER A 135 -26.08 2.56 -5.01
C SER A 135 -24.57 2.61 -4.75
N GLU A 136 -23.83 3.17 -5.71
CA GLU A 136 -22.39 3.44 -5.57
C GLU A 136 -22.09 4.14 -4.25
N ASP A 137 -22.91 5.13 -3.88
CA ASP A 137 -22.73 5.89 -2.64
C ASP A 137 -22.95 5.06 -1.38
N TYR A 138 -23.89 4.11 -1.40
CA TYR A 138 -24.09 3.18 -0.29
C TYR A 138 -22.85 2.30 -0.10
N TYR A 139 -22.36 1.66 -1.17
CA TYR A 139 -21.21 0.76 -1.10
C TYR A 139 -19.93 1.50 -0.78
N PHE A 140 -19.69 2.67 -1.38
CA PHE A 140 -18.57 3.53 -1.02
C PHE A 140 -18.61 3.89 0.46
N LYS A 141 -19.76 4.33 0.98
CA LYS A 141 -19.90 4.71 2.37
C LYS A 141 -19.62 3.53 3.31
N GLN A 142 -20.20 2.38 3.04
CA GLN A 142 -20.05 1.20 3.87
C GLN A 142 -18.62 0.62 3.83
N ASN A 143 -18.09 0.40 2.62
CA ASN A 143 -16.90 -0.41 2.41
C ASN A 143 -15.61 0.41 2.39
N ILE A 144 -15.70 1.73 2.21
CA ILE A 144 -14.54 2.62 2.15
C ILE A 144 -14.54 3.58 3.33
N GLU A 145 -15.59 4.40 3.45
CA GLU A 145 -15.64 5.47 4.46
C GLU A 145 -15.71 4.91 5.88
N MET A 146 -16.75 4.12 6.17
CA MET A 146 -16.91 3.49 7.47
C MET A 146 -15.76 2.52 7.75
N PHE A 147 -15.28 1.79 6.75
CA PHE A 147 -14.19 0.84 6.90
C PHE A 147 -12.86 1.51 7.31
N LEU A 148 -12.48 2.62 6.68
CA LEU A 148 -11.26 3.34 7.07
C LEU A 148 -11.39 3.99 8.46
N GLN A 149 -12.59 4.36 8.86
CA GLN A 149 -12.86 4.97 10.17
C GLN A 149 -13.00 3.96 11.32
N GLN A 150 -13.62 2.81 11.07
CA GLN A 150 -14.10 1.89 12.10
C GLN A 150 -13.64 0.44 11.87
N GLY A 151 -13.04 0.12 10.73
CA GLY A 151 -12.71 -1.25 10.34
C GLY A 151 -13.99 -2.02 10.02
N SER A 152 -13.99 -3.33 10.26
CA SER A 152 -15.18 -4.17 10.08
C SER A 152 -16.00 -4.39 11.35
N VAL A 153 -15.80 -3.58 12.40
CA VAL A 153 -16.44 -3.76 13.72
C VAL A 153 -17.96 -3.61 13.71
N ALA A 154 -18.52 -2.83 12.78
CA ALA A 154 -19.96 -2.68 12.62
C ALA A 154 -20.64 -3.97 12.11
N PHE A 155 -19.85 -4.98 11.75
CA PHE A 155 -20.30 -6.24 11.17
C PHE A 155 -19.62 -7.41 11.89
N PRO A 156 -20.04 -7.74 13.12
CA PRO A 156 -19.35 -8.71 13.99
C PRO A 156 -19.33 -10.15 13.45
N PHE A 157 -20.12 -10.44 12.41
CA PHE A 157 -20.24 -11.76 11.79
C PHE A 157 -19.24 -12.01 10.66
N GLN A 158 -18.31 -11.08 10.39
CA GLN A 158 -17.28 -11.22 9.38
C GLN A 158 -15.87 -11.12 9.98
N GLU A 159 -14.85 -11.42 9.17
CA GLU A 159 -13.45 -11.24 9.55
C GLU A 159 -13.20 -9.80 10.03
N GLN A 160 -12.51 -9.68 11.16
CA GLN A 160 -12.27 -8.40 11.80
C GLN A 160 -10.98 -7.78 11.28
N TYR A 161 -11.11 -6.64 10.63
CA TYR A 161 -10.04 -5.87 10.02
C TYR A 161 -9.89 -4.53 10.74
N PRO A 162 -8.65 -4.06 10.94
CA PRO A 162 -8.40 -2.82 11.66
C PRO A 162 -8.79 -1.57 10.87
N ALA A 163 -9.15 -0.52 11.63
CA ALA A 163 -9.41 0.81 11.11
C ALA A 163 -8.13 1.65 11.01
N LEU A 164 -8.07 2.59 10.07
CA LEU A 164 -6.96 3.55 9.97
C LEU A 164 -7.15 4.73 10.95
N ALA A 165 -8.37 5.27 11.08
CA ALA A 165 -8.62 6.47 11.88
C ALA A 165 -8.09 6.42 13.33
N PRO A 166 -8.41 5.42 14.15
CA PRO A 166 -7.89 5.36 15.52
C PRO A 166 -6.37 5.18 15.60
N MET A 167 -5.71 4.77 14.50
CA MET A 167 -4.25 4.66 14.48
C MET A 167 -3.57 6.01 14.31
N VAL A 168 -4.20 6.95 13.61
CA VAL A 168 -3.66 8.29 13.34
C VAL A 168 -4.08 9.32 14.37
N ASP A 169 -5.11 9.03 15.18
CA ASP A 169 -5.49 9.85 16.33
C ASP A 169 -4.35 10.01 17.34
N ALA A 170 -4.41 11.07 18.15
CA ALA A 170 -3.40 11.34 19.17
C ALA A 170 -3.17 10.14 20.10
N GLY A 171 -1.91 9.72 20.25
CA GLY A 171 -1.54 8.52 21.02
C GLY A 171 -1.59 7.22 20.21
N GLY A 172 -2.13 7.24 19.00
CA GLY A 172 -2.11 6.12 18.06
C GLY A 172 -0.71 5.86 17.47
N PRO A 173 -0.44 4.62 16.99
CA PRO A 173 0.88 4.25 16.46
C PRO A 173 1.25 4.92 15.14
N LEU A 174 0.30 5.60 14.49
CA LEU A 174 0.47 6.34 13.25
C LEU A 174 0.20 7.84 13.43
N HIS A 175 0.15 8.35 14.66
CA HIS A 175 -0.04 9.78 14.89
C HIS A 175 1.12 10.60 14.30
N PRO A 176 0.89 11.48 13.31
CA PRO A 176 1.97 12.07 12.50
C PRO A 176 2.98 12.92 13.29
N LYS A 177 2.57 13.48 14.44
CA LYS A 177 3.41 14.37 15.27
C LYS A 177 4.31 13.61 16.23
N ASP A 178 4.03 12.34 16.50
CA ASP A 178 4.75 11.57 17.52
C ASP A 178 6.04 10.94 16.98
N PHE A 179 6.22 10.91 15.66
CA PHE A 179 7.27 10.16 15.00
C PHE A 179 8.10 11.01 14.03
N ARG A 180 9.37 10.63 13.86
CA ARG A 180 10.31 11.31 12.94
C ARG A 180 9.86 11.25 11.49
N PHE A 181 9.10 10.22 11.15
CA PHE A 181 8.38 10.14 9.89
C PHE A 181 7.01 9.52 10.08
N PHE A 182 6.09 9.99 9.26
CA PHE A 182 4.80 9.39 8.99
C PHE A 182 4.48 9.68 7.52
N ARG A 183 3.93 8.69 6.82
CA ARG A 183 3.50 8.83 5.43
C ARG A 183 2.24 8.03 5.19
N THR A 184 1.40 8.55 4.33
CA THR A 184 0.26 7.85 3.73
C THR A 184 0.42 7.87 2.22
N ILE A 185 0.26 6.72 1.59
CA ILE A 185 0.29 6.59 0.13
C ILE A 185 -1.05 6.02 -0.33
N VAL A 186 -1.67 6.68 -1.30
CA VAL A 186 -2.92 6.24 -1.94
C VAL A 186 -2.58 5.81 -3.36
N PHE A 187 -2.61 4.51 -3.61
CA PHE A 187 -2.44 3.92 -4.93
C PHE A 187 -3.79 3.90 -5.65
N VAL A 188 -3.82 4.47 -6.85
CA VAL A 188 -5.05 4.57 -7.64
C VAL A 188 -4.79 4.23 -9.11
N PRO A 189 -5.75 3.58 -9.79
CA PRO A 189 -5.62 3.32 -11.22
C PRO A 189 -5.68 4.63 -12.02
N THR A 190 -4.76 4.79 -12.98
CA THR A 190 -4.67 5.94 -13.88
C THR A 190 -4.55 5.54 -15.34
N HIS A 191 -5.16 6.33 -16.22
CA HIS A 191 -4.97 6.27 -17.66
C HIS A 191 -3.55 6.72 -18.05
N ASP A 192 -3.16 6.48 -19.31
CA ASP A 192 -1.83 6.83 -19.83
C ASP A 192 -1.52 8.35 -19.77
N ASN A 193 -2.56 9.19 -19.78
CA ASN A 193 -2.45 10.63 -19.62
C ASN A 193 -2.26 11.06 -18.14
N GLY A 194 -2.34 10.13 -17.19
CA GLY A 194 -2.25 10.38 -15.74
C GLY A 194 -3.59 10.69 -15.06
N GLU A 195 -4.70 10.71 -15.80
CA GLU A 195 -6.04 10.89 -15.21
C GLU A 195 -6.45 9.64 -14.43
N MET A 196 -7.05 9.82 -13.24
CA MET A 196 -7.58 8.73 -12.43
C MET A 196 -8.79 8.09 -13.10
N PHE A 197 -8.83 6.76 -13.18
CA PHE A 197 -9.99 6.01 -13.71
C PHE A 197 -11.27 6.35 -12.92
N TYR A 198 -11.28 6.10 -11.61
CA TYR A 198 -12.40 6.40 -10.72
C TYR A 198 -12.24 7.79 -10.09
N LYS A 199 -12.17 8.84 -10.92
CA LYS A 199 -11.81 10.20 -10.49
C LYS A 199 -12.63 10.72 -9.30
N ARG A 200 -13.95 10.49 -9.30
CA ARG A 200 -14.84 10.93 -8.21
C ARG A 200 -14.49 10.19 -6.92
N ASP A 201 -14.45 8.87 -6.95
CA ASP A 201 -14.32 8.03 -5.76
C ASP A 201 -12.90 8.03 -5.18
N ASN A 202 -11.88 8.08 -6.04
CA ASN A 202 -10.50 8.31 -5.61
C ASN A 202 -10.33 9.67 -4.91
N ARG A 203 -11.01 10.73 -5.38
CA ARG A 203 -11.03 12.03 -4.68
C ARG A 203 -11.77 11.96 -3.35
N ARG A 204 -12.86 11.19 -3.27
CA ARG A 204 -13.57 10.94 -2.00
C ARG A 204 -12.67 10.26 -0.98
N ILE A 205 -11.85 9.28 -1.39
CA ILE A 205 -10.85 8.65 -0.50
C ILE A 205 -9.85 9.69 0.00
N ILE A 206 -9.28 10.51 -0.89
CA ILE A 206 -8.29 11.53 -0.50
C ILE A 206 -8.89 12.54 0.47
N ASN A 207 -10.10 13.04 0.20
CA ASN A 207 -10.81 13.97 1.07
C ASN A 207 -11.16 13.33 2.42
N LEU A 208 -11.61 12.07 2.42
CA LEU A 208 -11.86 11.33 3.66
C LEU A 208 -10.61 11.27 4.55
N LEU A 209 -9.45 10.97 3.95
CA LEU A 209 -8.18 10.91 4.67
C LEU A 209 -7.81 12.27 5.29
N SER A 210 -7.99 13.38 4.56
CA SER A 210 -7.63 14.70 5.07
C SER A 210 -8.65 15.31 6.01
N ASP A 211 -9.94 15.19 5.69
CA ASP A 211 -11.01 16.00 6.28
C ASP A 211 -11.70 15.26 7.43
N ASN A 212 -11.71 13.93 7.41
CA ASN A 212 -12.38 13.12 8.43
C ASN A 212 -11.41 12.29 9.28
N ILE A 213 -10.32 11.80 8.68
CA ILE A 213 -9.28 11.03 9.36
C ILE A 213 -8.11 11.95 9.81
N ASN A 214 -8.20 13.25 9.51
CA ASN A 214 -7.28 14.29 10.00
C ASN A 214 -5.80 14.06 9.61
N ILE A 215 -5.54 13.42 8.47
CA ILE A 215 -4.19 13.30 7.93
C ILE A 215 -3.88 14.55 7.10
N ASP A 216 -3.01 15.41 7.62
CA ASP A 216 -2.51 16.58 6.89
C ASP A 216 -2.05 16.19 5.48
N LYS A 217 -2.51 16.93 4.46
CA LYS A 217 -2.23 16.64 3.03
C LYS A 217 -0.74 16.48 2.71
N LYS A 218 0.16 17.14 3.44
CA LYS A 218 1.63 16.99 3.27
C LYS A 218 2.14 15.58 3.55
N TYR A 219 1.39 14.76 4.28
CA TYR A 219 1.72 13.36 4.54
C TYR A 219 1.09 12.40 3.54
N ILE A 220 0.15 12.87 2.69
CA ILE A 220 -0.56 12.06 1.71
C ILE A 220 0.14 12.18 0.36
N THR A 221 0.62 11.05 -0.17
CA THR A 221 1.14 10.94 -1.54
C THR A 221 0.16 10.14 -2.38
N ILE A 222 -0.20 10.65 -3.56
CA ILE A 222 -1.01 9.91 -4.53
C ILE A 222 -0.05 9.21 -5.49
N TYR A 223 -0.21 7.90 -5.66
CA TYR A 223 0.57 7.08 -6.57
C TYR A 223 -0.34 6.49 -7.65
N GLY A 224 -0.24 7.01 -8.88
CA GLY A 224 -0.97 6.47 -10.02
C GLY A 224 -0.30 5.21 -10.58
N TYR A 225 -1.09 4.19 -10.89
CA TYR A 225 -0.60 2.99 -11.58
C TYR A 225 -1.48 2.65 -12.78
N ARG A 226 -0.91 1.96 -13.78
CA ARG A 226 -1.65 1.54 -14.97
C ARG A 226 -2.33 0.19 -14.70
N PRO A 227 -3.67 0.07 -14.84
CA PRO A 227 -4.35 -1.22 -14.78
C PRO A 227 -3.81 -2.20 -15.84
N ARG A 228 -3.65 -3.47 -15.48
CA ARG A 228 -3.21 -4.52 -16.40
C ARG A 228 -4.18 -5.69 -16.50
N PHE A 229 -4.57 -6.03 -17.72
CA PHE A 229 -5.53 -7.11 -18.01
C PHE A 229 -5.01 -8.52 -17.72
N ASP A 230 -3.69 -8.72 -17.75
CA ASP A 230 -3.06 -10.00 -17.40
C ASP A 230 -3.27 -10.35 -15.92
N LEU A 231 -3.31 -9.36 -15.02
CA LEU A 231 -3.68 -9.54 -13.62
C LEU A 231 -5.12 -10.04 -13.45
N GLY A 232 -6.05 -9.59 -14.31
CA GLY A 232 -7.42 -10.11 -14.34
C GLY A 232 -7.47 -11.60 -14.71
N LYS A 233 -6.68 -12.04 -15.69
CA LYS A 233 -6.59 -13.47 -16.05
C LYS A 233 -6.05 -14.33 -14.91
N ASP A 234 -5.09 -13.80 -14.16
CA ASP A 234 -4.53 -14.49 -12.99
C ASP A 234 -5.52 -14.52 -11.82
N PHE A 235 -6.32 -13.47 -11.66
CA PHE A 235 -7.40 -13.45 -10.69
C PHE A 235 -8.40 -14.58 -10.94
N ASP A 236 -8.77 -14.83 -12.19
CA ASP A 236 -9.75 -15.85 -12.57
C ASP A 236 -9.30 -17.30 -12.28
N TYR A 237 -8.01 -17.54 -11.98
CA TYR A 237 -7.50 -18.89 -11.67
C TYR A 237 -8.13 -19.53 -10.43
N ASP A 238 -8.34 -18.74 -9.37
CA ASP A 238 -8.96 -19.17 -8.11
C ASP A 238 -9.67 -17.99 -7.44
N PHE A 239 -10.28 -17.11 -8.25
CA PHE A 239 -10.88 -15.85 -7.79
C PHE A 239 -9.96 -15.05 -6.85
N GLY A 240 -8.67 -14.99 -7.21
CA GLY A 240 -7.60 -14.36 -6.42
C GLY A 240 -7.24 -15.07 -5.10
N ARG A 241 -7.99 -16.10 -4.68
CA ARG A 241 -7.74 -16.85 -3.44
C ARG A 241 -6.40 -17.59 -3.49
N ALA A 242 -5.95 -17.98 -4.68
CA ALA A 242 -4.61 -18.50 -4.92
C ALA A 242 -3.87 -17.73 -6.02
N THR A 243 -2.56 -17.60 -5.82
CA THR A 243 -1.68 -17.15 -6.89
C THR A 243 -1.51 -18.29 -7.89
N PRO A 244 -1.75 -18.07 -9.20
CA PRO A 244 -1.52 -19.10 -10.20
C PRO A 244 -0.07 -19.63 -10.15
N PRO A 245 0.14 -20.95 -10.34
CA PRO A 245 1.46 -21.50 -10.54
C PRO A 245 2.21 -20.75 -11.65
N PRO A 246 3.53 -20.49 -11.51
CA PRO A 246 4.28 -19.68 -12.47
C PRO A 246 4.12 -20.11 -13.94
N ARG A 247 4.00 -21.42 -14.20
CA ARG A 247 3.86 -22.00 -15.55
C ARG A 247 2.58 -21.61 -16.31
N ILE A 248 1.53 -21.17 -15.61
CA ILE A 248 0.25 -20.76 -16.21
C ILE A 248 -0.12 -19.31 -15.90
N ARG A 249 0.79 -18.58 -15.24
CA ARG A 249 0.55 -17.20 -14.85
C ARG A 249 0.73 -16.26 -16.04
N ALA A 250 -0.20 -15.33 -16.22
CA ALA A 250 -0.16 -14.32 -17.26
C ALA A 250 0.68 -13.10 -16.87
N SER A 251 0.68 -12.70 -15.59
CA SER A 251 1.47 -11.58 -15.07
C SER A 251 2.80 -12.00 -14.44
N ASN A 252 3.72 -11.07 -14.31
CA ASN A 252 4.92 -11.26 -13.49
C ASN A 252 4.58 -11.16 -11.99
N PRO A 253 5.36 -11.79 -11.10
CA PRO A 253 5.10 -11.78 -9.67
C PRO A 253 5.09 -10.38 -9.03
N TRP A 254 5.82 -9.41 -9.59
CA TRP A 254 5.83 -8.01 -9.12
C TRP A 254 4.68 -7.16 -9.66
N ASP A 255 4.00 -7.58 -10.74
CA ASP A 255 3.01 -6.74 -11.41
C ASP A 255 1.81 -6.46 -10.47
N GLY A 256 1.43 -5.19 -10.34
CA GLY A 256 0.37 -4.74 -9.43
C GLY A 256 0.65 -4.94 -7.93
N LEU A 257 1.87 -5.30 -7.52
CA LEU A 257 2.17 -5.64 -6.13
C LEU A 257 2.66 -4.40 -5.36
N PHE A 258 1.90 -4.00 -4.35
CA PHE A 258 2.46 -3.19 -3.26
C PHE A 258 3.19 -4.11 -2.29
N SER A 259 4.43 -3.79 -1.93
CA SER A 259 5.20 -4.59 -0.96
C SER A 259 6.03 -3.71 -0.03
N TRP A 260 6.33 -4.24 1.15
CA TRP A 260 7.26 -3.61 2.08
C TRP A 260 8.07 -4.65 2.82
N LEU A 261 9.30 -4.28 3.17
CA LEU A 261 10.23 -5.05 3.98
C LEU A 261 10.79 -4.18 5.07
N TYR A 262 10.97 -4.78 6.23
CA TYR A 262 11.51 -4.15 7.41
C TYR A 262 12.60 -5.03 8.02
N THR A 263 13.68 -4.39 8.43
CA THR A 263 14.69 -5.01 9.29
C THR A 263 14.94 -4.19 10.55
N PRO A 264 15.11 -4.85 11.73
CA PRO A 264 15.52 -4.19 12.95
C PRO A 264 17.02 -3.84 13.01
N LYS A 265 17.87 -4.45 12.16
CA LYS A 265 19.35 -4.38 12.21
C LYS A 265 19.97 -4.23 10.81
N GLY A 266 19.59 -3.18 10.08
CA GLY A 266 20.19 -2.83 8.78
C GLY A 266 21.72 -2.64 8.83
N PRO A 267 22.41 -2.49 7.68
CA PRO A 267 23.88 -2.53 7.58
C PRO A 267 24.63 -1.54 8.49
N SER A 268 24.00 -0.42 8.83
CA SER A 268 24.51 0.63 9.72
C SER A 268 24.17 0.43 11.21
N GLY A 269 23.49 -0.68 11.54
CA GLY A 269 22.86 -0.92 12.84
C GLY A 269 21.55 -0.16 13.04
N GLN A 270 20.96 0.38 11.96
CA GLN A 270 19.71 1.13 11.99
C GLN A 270 18.53 0.22 11.66
N ARG A 271 17.35 0.55 12.20
CA ARG A 271 16.10 -0.02 11.68
C ARG A 271 15.89 0.53 10.28
N GLU A 272 15.37 -0.28 9.37
CA GLU A 272 15.17 0.11 7.98
C GLU A 272 13.84 -0.43 7.45
N LEU A 273 13.08 0.45 6.79
CA LEU A 273 11.83 0.12 6.09
C LEU A 273 12.03 0.46 4.61
N VAL A 274 11.75 -0.50 3.74
CA VAL A 274 11.72 -0.30 2.29
C VAL A 274 10.32 -0.64 1.78
N VAL A 275 9.73 0.30 1.07
CA VAL A 275 8.38 0.21 0.51
C VAL A 275 8.50 0.30 -1.01
N ARG A 276 7.84 -0.63 -1.70
CA ARG A 276 7.84 -0.76 -3.15
C ARG A 276 6.43 -0.80 -3.72
N TYR A 277 6.32 -0.33 -4.95
CA TYR A 277 5.22 -0.67 -5.83
C TYR A 277 5.80 -1.25 -7.11
N GLU A 278 5.46 -2.50 -7.38
CA GLU A 278 6.16 -3.35 -8.35
C GLU A 278 7.68 -3.26 -8.09
N LYS A 279 8.50 -3.07 -9.13
CA LYS A 279 9.96 -2.96 -8.98
C LYS A 279 10.44 -1.63 -8.38
N ASN A 280 9.59 -0.63 -8.22
CA ASN A 280 10.03 0.70 -7.83
C ASN A 280 10.07 0.86 -6.31
N ILE A 281 11.21 1.26 -5.76
CA ILE A 281 11.29 1.75 -4.37
C ILE A 281 10.64 3.14 -4.32
N ILE A 282 9.48 3.21 -3.70
CA ILE A 282 8.72 4.46 -3.54
C ILE A 282 9.04 5.15 -2.22
N HIS A 283 9.54 4.40 -1.23
CA HIS A 283 10.03 4.93 0.03
C HIS A 283 11.09 4.01 0.64
N ARG A 284 12.14 4.62 1.20
CA ARG A 284 13.18 3.94 1.98
C ARG A 284 13.58 4.88 3.11
N GLU A 285 13.56 4.38 4.33
CA GLU A 285 13.87 5.16 5.51
C GLU A 285 14.61 4.31 6.53
N ALA A 286 15.64 4.90 7.13
CA ALA A 286 16.45 4.25 8.14
C ALA A 286 16.52 5.13 9.39
N TRP A 287 16.30 4.53 10.56
CA TRP A 287 16.24 5.28 11.82
C TRP A 287 16.80 4.50 12.99
N CYS A 288 16.95 5.21 14.11
CA CYS A 288 17.47 4.65 15.36
C CYS A 288 16.47 4.84 16.49
N GLY A 289 16.57 3.98 17.50
CA GLY A 289 15.66 4.00 18.65
C GLY A 289 14.24 3.58 18.28
N ASP A 290 13.27 4.18 18.95
CA ASP A 290 11.83 3.95 18.72
C ASP A 290 11.24 4.84 17.61
N GLY A 291 12.06 5.73 17.03
CA GLY A 291 11.67 6.64 15.97
C GLY A 291 10.73 7.76 16.40
N ARG A 292 10.58 8.03 17.70
CA ARG A 292 9.81 9.19 18.16
C ARG A 292 10.42 10.51 17.71
N ALA A 293 9.55 11.46 17.39
CA ALA A 293 9.96 12.84 17.18
C ALA A 293 10.56 13.36 18.49
N ILE A 294 11.72 14.01 18.42
CA ILE A 294 12.33 14.67 19.57
C ILE A 294 11.65 16.03 19.68
N PRO A 295 10.92 16.33 20.78
CA PRO A 295 10.40 17.68 21.00
C PRO A 295 11.58 18.66 21.05
N ASP A 296 11.52 19.72 20.25
CA ASP A 296 12.48 20.84 20.24
C ASP A 296 13.94 20.51 19.87
N ALA A 297 14.16 19.92 18.69
CA ALA A 297 15.35 20.31 17.94
C ALA A 297 15.10 21.73 17.38
N LEU A 298 15.49 22.75 18.15
CA LEU A 298 15.64 24.13 17.67
C LEU A 298 16.20 24.09 16.25
N HIS A 299 15.44 24.60 15.28
CA HIS A 299 15.96 24.87 13.95
C HIS A 299 17.27 25.64 14.09
N PRO A 300 18.41 25.14 13.57
CA PRO A 300 19.56 26.00 13.40
C PRO A 300 19.16 27.04 12.37
N THR A 301 18.90 28.25 12.84
CA THR A 301 18.82 29.44 12.02
C THR A 301 20.03 29.51 11.10
N SER A 302 19.74 29.83 9.85
CA SER A 302 20.67 30.10 8.77
C SER A 302 21.98 30.79 9.21
N ILE A 303 23.12 30.22 8.84
CA ILE A 303 24.30 31.00 8.50
C ILE A 303 24.82 30.53 7.14
N SER A 304 24.60 31.41 6.16
CA SER A 304 25.36 31.65 4.92
C SER A 304 26.67 30.86 4.73
N GLY A 305 26.81 30.24 3.55
CA GLY A 305 28.12 29.89 2.98
C GLY A 305 28.01 29.06 1.70
N ARG A 306 28.15 29.71 0.54
CA ARG A 306 28.26 29.11 -0.81
C ARG A 306 29.25 27.94 -0.86
N THR A 307 28.85 26.83 -1.47
CA THR A 307 29.45 26.36 -2.75
C THR A 307 28.58 25.27 -3.37
N GLN A 308 28.09 25.54 -4.58
CA GLN A 308 27.48 24.55 -5.45
C GLN A 308 28.56 23.62 -5.99
N THR A 309 28.39 22.32 -5.80
CA THR A 309 29.04 21.31 -6.65
C THR A 309 27.95 20.38 -7.15
N THR A 310 27.51 20.64 -8.38
CA THR A 310 26.61 19.84 -9.20
C THR A 310 27.26 18.53 -9.62
N LEU A 311 26.60 17.40 -9.39
CA LEU A 311 26.74 16.14 -10.13
C LEU A 311 25.35 15.47 -10.20
N PRO A 312 25.05 14.68 -11.25
CA PRO A 312 23.75 14.69 -11.92
C PRO A 312 22.77 13.64 -11.36
N LEU A 313 21.50 14.04 -11.30
CA LEU A 313 20.34 13.16 -11.14
C LEU A 313 20.15 12.33 -12.41
N LEU A 314 20.38 11.03 -12.31
CA LEU A 314 19.85 10.05 -13.26
C LEU A 314 18.35 9.88 -12.98
N TYR A 315 17.57 10.22 -14.00
CA TYR A 315 16.13 10.08 -14.08
C TYR A 315 15.70 8.62 -13.87
N SER A 316 14.79 8.40 -12.92
CA SER A 316 13.89 7.24 -12.87
C SER A 316 12.47 7.77 -13.00
N SER A 317 11.76 7.25 -13.99
CA SER A 317 10.42 7.66 -14.41
C SER A 317 9.36 7.27 -13.37
N GLY A 318 9.00 8.21 -12.50
CA GLY A 318 7.79 8.15 -11.70
C GLY A 318 7.16 9.53 -11.67
N LYS A 319 6.00 9.72 -12.32
CA LYS A 319 5.28 11.00 -12.28
C LYS A 319 4.70 11.20 -10.87
N LYS A 320 5.43 11.94 -10.02
CA LYS A 320 4.84 12.57 -8.82
C LYS A 320 3.84 13.63 -9.28
N MET A 321 2.57 13.46 -8.95
CA MET A 321 1.57 14.51 -9.12
C MET A 321 1.49 15.30 -7.81
N LEU A 322 2.09 16.48 -7.76
CA LEU A 322 1.91 17.44 -6.68
C LEU A 322 0.59 18.19 -6.92
N LEU A 323 -0.24 18.30 -5.87
CA LEU A 323 -1.43 19.13 -5.89
C LEU A 323 -0.99 20.61 -5.95
N ALA A 324 -1.29 21.30 -7.04
CA ALA A 324 -1.17 22.76 -7.15
C ALA A 324 -2.57 23.39 -7.02
N GLU A 325 -2.68 24.42 -6.19
CA GLU A 325 -3.87 25.27 -6.04
C GLU A 325 -3.87 26.39 -7.12
N GLY A 326 -5.07 26.75 -7.62
CA GLY A 326 -5.32 28.10 -8.18
C GLY A 326 -5.84 28.22 -9.62
N SER A 327 -7.11 28.63 -9.72
CA SER A 327 -7.93 29.21 -10.82
C SER A 327 -7.30 29.76 -12.11
N SER A 328 -7.86 29.39 -13.28
CA SER A 328 -8.83 30.18 -14.09
C SER A 328 -8.79 29.88 -15.61
N TYR A 329 -10.00 29.73 -16.18
CA TYR A 329 -10.49 29.82 -17.57
C TYR A 329 -9.57 29.64 -18.81
N ALA A 330 -9.97 28.72 -19.70
CA ALA A 330 -10.50 29.06 -21.04
C ALA A 330 -11.13 27.83 -21.71
N ALA A 331 -12.30 28.05 -22.32
CA ALA A 331 -13.07 27.05 -23.06
C ALA A 331 -12.44 26.73 -24.42
N LEU A 332 -12.50 25.47 -24.84
CA LEU A 332 -12.55 25.09 -26.26
C LEU A 332 -13.32 23.77 -26.38
N ALA A 333 -14.30 23.80 -27.29
CA ALA A 333 -15.32 22.79 -27.46
C ALA A 333 -14.84 21.60 -28.30
N THR A 334 -15.56 20.49 -28.10
CA THR A 334 -15.78 19.33 -29.00
C THR A 334 -14.61 18.40 -29.32
N GLN A 335 -14.59 17.24 -28.65
CA GLN A 335 -14.98 15.95 -29.23
C GLN A 335 -15.15 14.94 -28.09
N LYS A 336 -16.31 14.27 -27.99
CA LYS A 336 -16.53 13.17 -27.04
C LYS A 336 -15.57 12.02 -27.38
N PRO A 337 -14.71 11.54 -26.47
CA PRO A 337 -14.16 10.21 -26.56
C PRO A 337 -15.12 9.25 -25.87
N SER A 338 -15.46 8.18 -26.58
CA SER A 338 -16.18 7.00 -26.07
C SER A 338 -15.53 6.52 -24.76
N ALA A 339 -16.36 6.27 -23.73
CA ALA A 339 -15.92 5.58 -22.53
C ALA A 339 -15.37 4.21 -22.93
N ALA A 340 -14.07 3.99 -22.73
CA ALA A 340 -13.49 2.66 -22.79
C ALA A 340 -13.81 1.99 -21.45
N THR A 341 -14.93 1.26 -21.42
CA THR A 341 -15.24 0.33 -20.34
C THR A 341 -14.17 -0.74 -20.31
N ILE A 342 -13.56 -0.95 -19.14
CA ILE A 342 -12.74 -2.14 -18.88
C ILE A 342 -13.73 -3.31 -18.83
N VAL A 343 -13.90 -4.00 -19.95
CA VAL A 343 -14.75 -5.21 -20.04
C VAL A 343 -13.90 -6.42 -19.67
N ARG A 344 -14.25 -7.13 -18.58
CA ARG A 344 -13.70 -8.47 -18.30
C ARG A 344 -14.06 -9.40 -19.47
N PRO A 345 -13.16 -10.28 -19.96
CA PRO A 345 -13.54 -11.32 -20.89
C PRO A 345 -14.65 -12.20 -20.29
N ARG A 346 -15.69 -12.52 -21.09
CA ARG A 346 -16.84 -13.32 -20.65
C ARG A 346 -16.41 -14.65 -20.04
N LEU A 347 -16.91 -14.93 -18.84
CA LEU A 347 -16.91 -16.25 -18.24
C LEU A 347 -17.93 -17.13 -18.98
N HIS A 348 -17.50 -18.29 -19.47
CA HIS A 348 -18.42 -19.38 -19.78
C HIS A 348 -18.71 -20.14 -18.48
N PRO A 349 -19.98 -20.31 -18.08
CA PRO A 349 -20.30 -21.17 -16.96
C PRO A 349 -20.02 -22.61 -17.35
N SER A 350 -19.28 -23.33 -16.49
CA SER A 350 -19.13 -24.78 -16.52
C SER A 350 -20.06 -25.43 -15.50
#